data_AF-A0A966LV15-F1
#
_entry.id   AF-A0A966LV15-F1
#
_cell.length_a   1.000
_cell.length_b   1.000
_cell.length_c   1.000
_cell.angle_alpha   90.00
_cell.angle_beta   90.00
_cell.angle_gamma   90.00
#
_symmetry.space_group_name_H-M   'P 1'
#
loop_
_entity.id
_entity.type
_entity.pdbx_description
1 polymer ?
#
loop_
_entity_poly.entity_id
_entity_poly.type
_entity_poly.pdbx_seq_one_letter_code
_entity_poly.pdbx_strand_id
1 'polypeptide(L)'
;MQNRQQNKYRIQRRVAVYSIMVLSVVIMVPVSIALMLGYRFDFGSREISRTGLVQYDSSPRGANVFADGKRIGTTLTKNVVQPGERQFSMRLAGYRDWRKTLTIKPDTVTNLDYVRLVPVKLNTANVTELTGVQTIKFSSSGRYLVGASIDQTGRPSVVWGDLRNNTSPVFTHKEIDISLLKDYQVGVAHRFEIVAWDTNERFALLKYANSDKAADTQWLRLDRDKPDELLDISSMVGLNIKKIIFNNSNELYILQDNGDLRLVQLDSSVISRPLISQIDDFSINQSAGTIVFASQTETDWTVGVWKKDWLSAQILETVPKSIQTKPTGVLSSRYYNKDTVVTSTSQGVRIYRGVMPGSDGLVVDSLKLAKVLIEGKQPQETSISGNGRFVIVRVGGEMVSYDIERLSISVSPDLLIADLSDWLDDFHLWSVDDENQLSIMEFDGANRQVLVPISGGNFDIALSNDGKFIYYFDKLEDKIVLKKLSMTATQSS
;
A
#
# COMPACT_ATOMS: atom_id res chain seq x y z
N MET A 1 -11.11 3.43 -86.90
CA MET A 1 -9.90 3.32 -86.04
C MET A 1 -9.94 4.22 -84.79
N GLN A 2 -10.69 5.33 -84.76
CA GLN A 2 -10.81 6.24 -83.60
C GLN A 2 -11.38 5.59 -82.31
N ASN A 3 -12.39 4.72 -82.39
CA ASN A 3 -12.94 4.03 -81.20
C ASN A 3 -11.95 3.10 -80.48
N ARG A 4 -10.98 2.51 -81.21
CA ARG A 4 -9.94 1.66 -80.59
C ARG A 4 -8.91 2.48 -79.82
N GLN A 5 -8.57 3.68 -80.27
CA GLN A 5 -7.67 4.57 -79.54
C GLN A 5 -8.35 5.15 -78.29
N GLN A 6 -9.60 5.61 -78.39
CA GLN A 6 -10.36 6.09 -77.22
C GLN A 6 -10.56 5.00 -76.14
N ASN A 7 -10.81 3.75 -76.53
CA ASN A 7 -10.86 2.63 -75.58
C ASN A 7 -9.50 2.32 -74.93
N LYS A 8 -8.38 2.44 -75.65
CA LYS A 8 -7.04 2.29 -75.08
C LYS A 8 -6.75 3.35 -74.01
N TYR A 9 -7.08 4.62 -74.26
CA TYR A 9 -6.92 5.69 -73.26
C TYR A 9 -7.83 5.50 -72.03
N ARG A 10 -9.07 5.02 -72.24
CA ARG A 10 -9.98 4.69 -71.13
C ARG A 10 -9.46 3.53 -70.27
N ILE A 11 -8.90 2.49 -70.90
CA ILE A 11 -8.31 1.34 -70.20
C ILE A 11 -7.03 1.76 -69.47
N GLN A 12 -6.12 2.49 -70.11
CA GLN A 12 -4.90 3.01 -69.47
C GLN A 12 -5.21 3.91 -68.27
N ARG A 13 -6.21 4.79 -68.38
CA ARG A 13 -6.65 5.62 -67.25
C ARG A 13 -7.20 4.78 -66.11
N ARG A 14 -8.03 3.76 -66.39
CA ARG A 14 -8.55 2.86 -65.35
C ARG A 14 -7.42 2.08 -64.68
N VAL A 15 -6.49 1.52 -65.44
CA VAL A 15 -5.33 0.80 -64.90
C VAL A 15 -4.49 1.74 -64.03
N ALA A 16 -4.18 2.96 -64.48
CA ALA A 16 -3.44 3.93 -63.69
C ALA A 16 -4.15 4.29 -62.38
N VAL A 17 -5.47 4.55 -62.42
CA VAL A 17 -6.25 4.87 -61.21
C VAL A 17 -6.28 3.68 -60.25
N TYR A 18 -6.54 2.46 -60.73
CA TYR A 18 -6.53 1.28 -59.87
C TYR A 18 -5.14 0.97 -59.31
N SER A 19 -4.07 1.16 -60.08
CA SER A 19 -2.70 1.02 -59.60
C SER A 19 -2.38 2.04 -58.51
N ILE A 20 -2.79 3.31 -58.65
CA ILE A 20 -2.62 4.33 -57.62
C ILE A 20 -3.44 4.00 -56.37
N MET A 21 -4.68 3.55 -56.53
CA MET A 21 -5.52 3.14 -55.39
C MET A 21 -4.89 1.97 -54.63
N VAL A 22 -4.46 0.92 -55.33
CA VAL A 22 -3.79 -0.23 -54.70
C VAL A 22 -2.50 0.22 -54.01
N LEU A 23 -1.65 1.02 -54.66
CA LEU A 23 -0.42 1.54 -54.07
C LEU A 23 -0.71 2.39 -52.82
N SER A 24 -1.75 3.21 -52.85
CA SER A 24 -2.14 4.05 -51.72
C SER A 24 -2.54 3.21 -50.51
N VAL A 25 -3.30 2.14 -50.71
CA VAL A 25 -3.69 1.22 -49.62
C VAL A 25 -2.47 0.45 -49.11
N VAL A 26 -1.63 -0.05 -50.01
CA VAL A 26 -0.41 -0.80 -49.68
C VAL A 26 0.61 0.05 -48.91
N ILE A 27 0.61 1.38 -49.07
CA ILE A 27 1.47 2.29 -48.27
C ILE A 27 0.75 2.74 -47.00
N MET A 28 -0.51 3.17 -47.10
CA MET A 28 -1.25 3.75 -45.99
C MET A 28 -1.51 2.74 -44.87
N VAL A 29 -1.78 1.48 -45.19
CA VAL A 29 -2.05 0.44 -44.18
C VAL A 29 -0.79 0.16 -43.33
N PRO A 30 0.38 -0.15 -43.90
CA PRO A 30 1.61 -0.30 -43.11
C PRO A 30 2.00 0.97 -42.34
N VAL A 31 1.85 2.16 -42.94
CA VAL A 31 2.10 3.42 -42.23
C VAL A 31 1.14 3.57 -41.05
N SER A 32 -0.14 3.27 -41.22
CA SER A 32 -1.13 3.33 -40.12
C SER A 32 -0.82 2.31 -39.04
N ILE A 33 -0.45 1.08 -39.40
CA ILE A 33 -0.01 0.04 -38.46
C ILE A 33 1.25 0.51 -37.72
N ALA A 34 2.24 1.09 -38.41
CA ALA A 34 3.44 1.62 -37.79
C ALA A 34 3.11 2.76 -36.80
N LEU A 35 2.20 3.67 -37.16
CA LEU A 35 1.76 4.73 -36.25
C LEU A 35 1.01 4.17 -35.03
N MET A 36 0.18 3.13 -35.21
CA MET A 36 -0.50 2.43 -34.10
C MET A 36 0.49 1.68 -33.20
N LEU A 37 1.58 1.15 -33.76
CA LEU A 37 2.69 0.50 -33.05
C LEU A 37 3.70 1.52 -32.48
N GLY A 38 3.39 2.82 -32.48
CA GLY A 38 4.20 3.84 -31.82
C GLY A 38 5.41 4.33 -32.62
N TYR A 39 5.56 3.96 -33.89
CA TYR A 39 6.62 4.49 -34.74
C TYR A 39 6.32 5.94 -35.13
N ARG A 40 7.28 6.83 -34.87
CA ARG A 40 7.28 8.23 -35.30
C ARG A 40 8.56 8.55 -36.04
N PHE A 41 8.43 9.29 -37.13
CA PHE A 41 9.57 9.82 -37.86
C PHE A 41 9.95 11.18 -37.27
N ASP A 42 11.18 11.30 -36.76
CA ASP A 42 11.73 12.58 -36.32
C ASP A 42 12.38 13.27 -37.52
N PHE A 43 11.80 14.39 -37.97
CA PHE A 43 12.32 15.13 -39.11
C PHE A 43 13.67 15.81 -38.84
N GLY A 44 14.03 16.04 -37.58
CA GLY A 44 15.31 16.63 -37.18
C GLY A 44 16.46 15.63 -37.23
N SER A 45 16.28 14.44 -36.63
CA SER A 45 17.31 13.38 -36.63
C SER A 45 17.26 12.47 -37.87
N ARG A 46 16.17 12.50 -38.65
CA ARG A 46 15.88 11.56 -39.76
C ARG A 46 15.82 10.11 -39.31
N GLU A 47 15.50 9.87 -38.05
CA GLU A 47 15.38 8.54 -37.48
C GLU A 47 13.91 8.18 -37.21
N ILE A 48 13.61 6.90 -37.37
CA ILE A 48 12.35 6.33 -36.91
C ILE A 48 12.54 5.95 -35.44
N SER A 49 11.89 6.67 -34.53
CA SER A 49 11.88 6.35 -33.10
C SER A 49 10.54 5.73 -32.70
N ARG A 50 10.57 4.77 -31.78
CA ARG A 50 9.35 4.26 -31.14
C ARG A 50 9.06 5.10 -29.91
N THR A 51 7.85 5.62 -29.77
CA THR A 51 7.48 6.48 -28.64
C THR A 51 6.92 5.70 -27.45
N GLY A 52 7.00 6.26 -26.25
CA GLY A 52 6.25 5.79 -25.08
C GLY A 52 4.94 6.57 -24.93
N LEU A 53 3.95 5.97 -24.28
CA LEU A 53 2.74 6.67 -23.85
C LEU A 53 2.87 7.01 -22.36
N VAL A 54 2.62 8.25 -21.98
CA VAL A 54 2.58 8.64 -20.56
C VAL A 54 1.16 9.03 -20.21
N GLN A 55 0.57 8.31 -19.26
CA GLN A 55 -0.71 8.67 -18.66
C GLN A 55 -0.43 9.40 -17.36
N TYR A 56 -1.08 10.54 -17.15
CA TYR A 56 -0.87 11.32 -15.95
C TYR A 56 -2.15 11.93 -15.40
N ASP A 57 -2.25 11.89 -14.07
CA ASP A 57 -3.32 12.49 -13.28
C ASP A 57 -2.71 13.13 -12.03
N SER A 58 -3.44 14.05 -11.42
CA SER A 58 -3.06 14.65 -10.14
C SER A 58 -4.26 14.80 -9.22
N SER A 59 -3.99 14.81 -7.92
CA SER A 59 -4.94 15.20 -6.89
C SER A 59 -4.50 16.52 -6.24
N PRO A 60 -5.26 17.62 -6.38
CA PRO A 60 -6.46 17.77 -7.23
C PRO A 60 -6.12 17.77 -8.74
N ARG A 61 -7.16 17.63 -9.56
CA ARG A 61 -7.07 17.66 -11.02
C ARG A 61 -6.94 19.08 -11.58
N GLY A 62 -6.49 19.18 -12.83
CA GLY A 62 -6.38 20.45 -13.56
C GLY A 62 -4.97 21.04 -13.59
N ALA A 63 -3.95 20.32 -13.11
CA ALA A 63 -2.58 20.79 -13.13
C ALA A 63 -2.03 20.82 -14.57
N ASN A 64 -1.28 21.87 -14.91
CA ASN A 64 -0.52 21.93 -16.16
C ASN A 64 0.66 20.98 -16.08
N VAL A 65 0.85 20.16 -17.11
CA VAL A 65 1.90 19.14 -17.18
C VAL A 65 2.94 19.54 -18.21
N PHE A 66 4.20 19.46 -17.79
CA PHE A 66 5.37 19.77 -18.61
C PHE A 66 6.29 18.56 -18.68
N ALA A 67 6.86 18.32 -19.86
CA ALA A 67 7.97 17.40 -20.07
C ALA A 67 9.16 18.21 -20.61
N ASP A 68 10.30 18.13 -19.94
CA ASP A 68 11.53 18.86 -20.26
C ASP A 68 11.28 20.37 -20.42
N GLY A 69 10.44 20.93 -19.53
CA GLY A 69 10.04 22.34 -19.53
C GLY A 69 8.98 22.73 -20.57
N LYS A 70 8.64 21.86 -21.54
CA LYS A 70 7.59 22.12 -22.53
C LYS A 70 6.24 21.63 -22.03
N ARG A 71 5.21 22.48 -22.09
CA ARG A 71 3.84 22.10 -21.73
C ARG A 71 3.30 21.05 -22.72
N ILE A 72 2.86 19.92 -22.20
CA ILE A 72 2.31 18.80 -22.97
C ILE A 72 0.80 18.60 -22.74
N GLY A 73 0.23 19.17 -21.68
CA GLY A 73 -1.22 19.14 -21.46
C GLY A 73 -1.63 19.54 -20.05
N THR A 74 -2.79 19.04 -19.64
CA THR A 74 -3.37 19.21 -18.29
C THR A 74 -3.76 17.82 -17.74
N THR A 75 -3.74 17.61 -16.42
CA THR A 75 -3.99 16.30 -15.80
C THR A 75 -5.36 15.68 -16.13
N LEU A 76 -5.44 14.35 -15.97
CA LEU A 76 -6.45 13.46 -16.55
C LEU A 76 -6.32 13.34 -18.07
N THR A 77 -5.10 13.15 -18.57
CA THR A 77 -4.84 12.94 -20.00
C THR A 77 -3.66 12.00 -20.25
N LYS A 78 -3.42 11.69 -21.53
CA LYS A 78 -2.27 10.89 -21.98
C LYS A 78 -1.58 11.61 -23.11
N ASN A 79 -0.25 11.56 -23.13
CA ASN A 79 0.52 12.10 -24.25
C ASN A 79 1.60 11.12 -24.69
N VAL A 80 1.90 11.20 -25.98
CA VAL A 80 3.03 10.50 -26.58
C VAL A 80 4.29 11.27 -26.21
N VAL A 81 5.25 10.57 -25.61
CA VAL A 81 6.53 11.14 -25.18
C VAL A 81 7.65 10.34 -25.79
N GLN A 82 8.71 11.03 -26.21
CA GLN A 82 9.91 10.38 -26.71
C GLN A 82 10.57 9.54 -25.59
N PRO A 83 11.13 8.37 -25.89
CA PRO A 83 11.83 7.57 -24.89
C PRO A 83 13.04 8.26 -24.29
N GLY A 84 13.58 7.64 -23.25
CA GLY A 84 14.74 8.11 -22.50
C GLY A 84 14.36 8.75 -21.17
N GLU A 85 15.35 9.30 -20.48
CA GLU A 85 15.11 10.07 -19.26
C GLU A 85 14.43 11.39 -19.59
N ARG A 86 13.33 11.66 -18.90
CA ARG A 86 12.50 12.85 -19.11
C ARG A 86 12.15 13.45 -17.76
N GLN A 87 12.26 14.76 -17.65
CA GLN A 87 11.83 15.47 -16.46
C GLN A 87 10.38 15.91 -16.62
N PHE A 88 9.52 15.39 -15.76
CA PHE A 88 8.12 15.81 -15.65
C PHE A 88 7.96 16.85 -14.56
N SER A 89 7.09 17.81 -14.78
CA SER A 89 6.60 18.68 -13.72
C SER A 89 5.11 18.94 -13.86
N MET A 90 4.43 19.09 -12.72
CA MET A 90 3.02 19.42 -12.65
C MET A 90 2.84 20.70 -11.81
N ARG A 91 2.11 21.66 -12.36
CA ARG A 91 1.90 22.97 -11.73
C ARG A 91 0.42 23.33 -11.69
N LEU A 92 -0.07 23.69 -10.51
CA LEU A 92 -1.42 24.17 -10.29
C LEU A 92 -1.38 25.40 -9.38
N ALA A 93 -2.17 26.42 -9.72
CA ALA A 93 -2.20 27.66 -8.94
C ALA A 93 -2.63 27.38 -7.48
N GLY A 94 -1.90 27.95 -6.52
CA GLY A 94 -2.11 27.73 -5.08
C GLY A 94 -1.47 26.46 -4.52
N TYR A 95 -0.80 25.65 -5.37
CA TYR A 95 -0.11 24.43 -4.98
C TYR A 95 1.40 24.55 -5.19
N ARG A 96 2.15 23.77 -4.42
CA ARG A 96 3.58 23.59 -4.60
C ARG A 96 3.84 22.82 -5.90
N ASP A 97 4.89 23.20 -6.62
CA ASP A 97 5.34 22.51 -7.84
C ASP A 97 5.73 21.07 -7.52
N TRP A 98 5.28 20.13 -8.34
CA TRP A 98 5.74 18.73 -8.30
C TRP A 98 6.70 18.47 -9.46
N ARG A 99 7.78 17.71 -9.23
CA ARG A 99 8.78 17.38 -10.26
C ARG A 99 9.32 15.96 -10.08
N LYS A 100 9.56 15.26 -11.19
CA LYS A 100 10.19 13.93 -11.18
C LYS A 100 10.85 13.61 -12.49
N THR A 101 12.03 13.00 -12.43
CA THR A 101 12.68 12.42 -13.61
C THR A 101 12.29 10.97 -13.74
N LEU A 102 11.82 10.55 -14.91
CA LEU A 102 11.41 9.19 -15.21
C LEU A 102 12.03 8.72 -16.52
N THR A 103 12.44 7.45 -16.57
CA THR A 103 12.85 6.81 -17.82
C THR A 103 11.64 6.30 -18.57
N ILE A 104 11.34 6.90 -19.71
CA ILE A 104 10.27 6.48 -20.61
C ILE A 104 10.78 5.37 -21.52
N LYS A 105 10.15 4.19 -21.45
CA LYS A 105 10.46 3.06 -22.33
C LYS A 105 9.58 3.11 -23.59
N PRO A 106 10.13 2.81 -24.78
CA PRO A 106 9.33 2.73 -26.01
C PRO A 106 8.26 1.64 -25.89
N ASP A 107 7.14 1.81 -26.60
CA ASP A 107 6.04 0.83 -26.71
C ASP A 107 5.37 0.43 -25.38
N THR A 108 5.59 1.21 -24.32
CA THR A 108 4.99 0.97 -23.00
C THR A 108 4.17 2.18 -22.55
N VAL A 109 3.21 1.91 -21.68
CA VAL A 109 2.49 2.96 -20.95
C VAL A 109 3.19 3.21 -19.62
N THR A 110 3.67 4.42 -19.42
CA THR A 110 4.17 4.89 -18.11
C THR A 110 3.03 5.59 -17.38
N ASN A 111 2.59 5.01 -16.26
CA ASN A 111 1.57 5.61 -15.41
C ASN A 111 2.22 6.58 -14.40
N LEU A 112 1.72 7.81 -14.38
CA LEU A 112 2.05 8.89 -13.46
C LEU A 112 0.75 9.54 -12.98
N ASP A 113 -0.18 8.70 -12.55
CA ASP A 113 -1.54 9.03 -12.14
C ASP A 113 -1.73 9.08 -10.61
N TYR A 114 -0.63 9.09 -9.87
CA TYR A 114 -0.60 9.15 -8.42
C TYR A 114 -0.14 10.52 -7.88
N VAL A 115 0.08 11.55 -8.70
CA VAL A 115 0.67 12.80 -8.21
C VAL A 115 -0.25 13.50 -7.21
N ARG A 116 0.24 13.72 -5.98
CA ARG A 116 -0.47 14.49 -4.94
C ARG A 116 0.15 15.86 -4.77
N LEU A 117 -0.61 16.91 -5.11
CA LEU A 117 -0.16 18.29 -4.95
C LEU A 117 -0.50 18.80 -3.55
N VAL A 118 0.46 19.47 -2.92
CA VAL A 118 0.31 20.05 -1.59
C VAL A 118 0.05 21.56 -1.73
N PRO A 119 -1.00 22.12 -1.09
CA PRO A 119 -1.23 23.56 -1.11
C PRO A 119 -0.03 24.34 -0.56
N VAL A 120 0.22 25.53 -1.10
CA VAL A 120 1.27 26.42 -0.56
C VAL A 120 0.88 26.90 0.84
N LYS A 121 -0.38 27.29 1.03
CA LYS A 121 -0.95 27.66 2.32
C LYS A 121 -1.65 26.46 2.94
N LEU A 122 -1.11 25.97 4.05
CA LEU A 122 -1.64 24.83 4.80
C LEU A 122 -2.62 25.32 5.86
N ASN A 123 -3.89 24.94 5.72
CA ASN A 123 -4.94 25.32 6.66
C ASN A 123 -5.36 24.10 7.48
N THR A 124 -5.32 24.23 8.81
CA THR A 124 -5.70 23.18 9.75
C THR A 124 -6.93 23.58 10.54
N ALA A 125 -7.69 22.59 11.00
CA ALA A 125 -8.82 22.79 11.91
C ALA A 125 -8.89 21.64 12.92
N ASN A 126 -9.30 21.96 14.14
CA ASN A 126 -9.61 20.93 15.14
C ASN A 126 -10.91 20.22 14.75
N VAL A 127 -10.95 18.91 14.94
CA VAL A 127 -12.11 18.06 14.68
C VAL A 127 -12.77 17.65 16.00
N THR A 128 -11.98 17.07 16.91
CA THR A 128 -12.44 16.69 18.25
C THR A 128 -11.26 16.57 19.21
N GLU A 129 -11.54 16.68 20.50
CA GLU A 129 -10.58 16.42 21.58
C GLU A 129 -10.88 15.04 22.19
N LEU A 130 -9.84 14.26 22.42
CA LEU A 130 -9.91 12.95 23.03
C LEU A 130 -9.02 12.91 24.27
N THR A 131 -9.53 12.35 25.35
CA THR A 131 -8.84 12.26 26.65
C THR A 131 -8.50 10.81 26.98
N GLY A 132 -7.32 10.58 27.56
CA GLY A 132 -6.94 9.25 28.06
C GLY A 132 -6.71 8.19 26.97
N VAL A 133 -6.61 8.60 25.71
CA VAL A 133 -6.39 7.71 24.57
C VAL A 133 -5.03 7.04 24.66
N GLN A 134 -5.01 5.72 24.53
CA GLN A 134 -3.78 4.92 24.45
C GLN A 134 -3.41 4.55 23.01
N THR A 135 -4.40 4.36 22.15
CA THR A 135 -4.24 3.85 20.79
C THR A 135 -5.38 4.36 19.91
N ILE A 136 -5.09 4.71 18.67
CA ILE A 136 -6.08 5.02 17.64
C ILE A 136 -5.60 4.44 16.33
N LYS A 137 -6.51 3.89 15.54
CA LYS A 137 -6.24 3.42 14.18
C LYS A 137 -7.33 3.85 13.22
N PHE A 138 -6.94 4.38 12.07
CA PHE A 138 -7.88 4.67 10.99
C PHE A 138 -8.23 3.38 10.23
N SER A 139 -9.43 3.35 9.67
CA SER A 139 -9.78 2.32 8.69
C SER A 139 -9.02 2.59 7.39
N SER A 140 -8.79 1.57 6.57
CA SER A 140 -7.95 1.67 5.36
C SER A 140 -8.44 2.69 4.33
N SER A 141 -9.74 3.00 4.30
CA SER A 141 -10.32 4.04 3.45
C SER A 141 -10.33 5.45 4.05
N GLY A 142 -9.88 5.61 5.30
CA GLY A 142 -9.95 6.88 6.05
C GLY A 142 -11.37 7.34 6.35
N ARG A 143 -12.38 6.48 6.19
CA ARG A 143 -13.80 6.77 6.50
C ARG A 143 -14.12 6.66 7.97
N TYR A 144 -13.39 5.83 8.69
CA TYR A 144 -13.64 5.57 10.10
C TYR A 144 -12.33 5.63 10.91
N LEU A 145 -12.47 5.85 12.21
CA LEU A 145 -11.42 5.59 13.18
C LEU A 145 -11.99 4.87 14.39
N VAL A 146 -11.12 4.16 15.09
CA VAL A 146 -11.42 3.55 16.37
C VAL A 146 -10.24 3.76 17.29
N GLY A 147 -10.53 4.12 18.54
CA GLY A 147 -9.51 4.31 19.57
C GLY A 147 -9.93 3.66 20.87
N ALA A 148 -8.95 3.25 21.65
CA ALA A 148 -9.16 2.79 23.02
C ALA A 148 -8.51 3.77 24.00
N SER A 149 -9.21 4.03 25.08
CA SER A 149 -8.83 5.02 26.09
C SER A 149 -9.10 4.49 27.49
N ILE A 150 -8.40 5.06 28.46
CA ILE A 150 -8.69 4.91 29.89
C ILE A 150 -8.88 6.31 30.44
N ASP A 151 -10.04 6.59 31.03
CA ASP A 151 -10.32 7.90 31.59
C ASP A 151 -9.55 8.14 32.92
N GLN A 152 -9.67 9.35 33.47
CA GLN A 152 -9.00 9.73 34.73
C GLN A 152 -9.47 8.92 35.94
N THR A 153 -10.63 8.26 35.85
CA THR A 153 -11.16 7.38 36.91
C THR A 153 -10.69 5.94 36.76
N GLY A 154 -9.90 5.64 35.72
CA GLY A 154 -9.44 4.30 35.41
C GLY A 154 -10.49 3.44 34.72
N ARG A 155 -11.48 4.03 34.04
CA ARG A 155 -12.48 3.29 33.27
C ARG A 155 -12.09 3.23 31.79
N PRO A 156 -12.08 2.03 31.18
CA PRO A 156 -11.75 1.87 29.78
C PRO A 156 -12.95 2.21 28.88
N SER A 157 -12.69 2.86 27.75
CA SER A 157 -13.71 3.14 26.73
C SER A 157 -13.16 3.06 25.31
N VAL A 158 -14.04 2.73 24.37
CA VAL A 158 -13.79 2.78 22.94
C VAL A 158 -14.42 4.03 22.35
N VAL A 159 -13.68 4.75 21.52
CA VAL A 159 -14.21 5.82 20.68
C VAL A 159 -14.28 5.34 19.24
N TRP A 160 -15.42 5.55 18.60
CA TRP A 160 -15.63 5.37 17.17
C TRP A 160 -15.81 6.73 16.52
N GLY A 161 -15.13 6.98 15.41
CA GLY A 161 -15.34 8.17 14.59
C GLY A 161 -15.82 7.81 13.19
N ASP A 162 -16.92 8.42 12.76
CA ASP A 162 -17.40 8.42 11.37
C ASP A 162 -16.97 9.72 10.69
N LEU A 163 -16.03 9.58 9.76
CA LEU A 163 -15.36 10.68 9.07
C LEU A 163 -15.85 10.86 7.62
N ARG A 164 -16.91 10.12 7.21
CA ARG A 164 -17.45 10.21 5.86
C ARG A 164 -17.96 11.61 5.53
N ASN A 165 -18.52 12.29 6.53
CA ASN A 165 -18.81 13.72 6.46
C ASN A 165 -17.65 14.53 7.06
N ASN A 166 -16.73 14.97 6.22
CA ASN A 166 -15.56 15.75 6.64
C ASN A 166 -15.88 17.14 7.23
N THR A 167 -17.11 17.64 7.09
CA THR A 167 -17.54 18.91 7.69
C THR A 167 -18.12 18.75 9.08
N SER A 168 -18.82 17.64 9.33
CA SER A 168 -19.41 17.30 10.62
C SER A 168 -19.24 15.81 10.92
N PRO A 169 -18.02 15.38 11.28
CA PRO A 169 -17.79 14.00 11.71
C PRO A 169 -18.55 13.66 12.98
N VAL A 170 -18.94 12.40 13.14
CA VAL A 170 -19.70 11.92 14.31
C VAL A 170 -18.80 11.03 15.15
N PHE A 171 -18.82 11.22 16.47
CA PHE A 171 -18.06 10.42 17.42
C PHE A 171 -18.98 9.75 18.43
N THR A 172 -18.76 8.46 18.65
CA THR A 172 -19.49 7.66 19.64
C THR A 172 -18.50 7.11 20.64
N HIS A 173 -18.75 7.34 21.92
CA HIS A 173 -17.94 6.83 23.02
C HIS A 173 -18.71 5.73 23.74
N LYS A 174 -18.04 4.62 24.01
CA LYS A 174 -18.64 3.50 24.71
C LYS A 174 -17.70 2.95 25.77
N GLU A 175 -18.15 2.96 27.03
CA GLU A 175 -17.46 2.28 28.13
C GLU A 175 -17.39 0.77 27.87
N ILE A 176 -16.22 0.18 28.09
CA ILE A 176 -16.03 -1.26 28.08
C ILE A 176 -16.42 -1.78 29.46
N ASP A 177 -17.29 -2.79 29.51
CA ASP A 177 -17.60 -3.48 30.76
C ASP A 177 -16.34 -4.18 31.29
N ILE A 178 -15.81 -3.70 32.40
CA ILE A 178 -14.60 -4.23 33.03
C ILE A 178 -14.74 -5.70 33.46
N SER A 179 -15.97 -6.20 33.65
CA SER A 179 -16.20 -7.62 33.97
C SER A 179 -15.85 -8.56 32.83
N LEU A 180 -15.80 -8.04 31.60
CA LEU A 180 -15.36 -8.77 30.41
C LEU A 180 -13.84 -8.76 30.24
N LEU A 181 -13.11 -7.97 31.06
CA LEU A 181 -11.67 -7.82 30.97
C LEU A 181 -10.95 -8.66 32.04
N LYS A 182 -10.12 -9.61 31.60
CA LYS A 182 -9.38 -10.50 32.50
C LYS A 182 -8.46 -9.69 33.43
N ASP A 183 -8.53 -9.95 34.74
CA ASP A 183 -7.68 -9.34 35.76
C ASP A 183 -7.68 -7.79 35.75
N TYR A 184 -8.76 -7.14 35.30
CA TYR A 184 -8.86 -5.68 35.29
C TYR A 184 -9.08 -5.13 36.70
N GLN A 185 -8.27 -4.14 37.08
CA GLN A 185 -8.34 -3.47 38.38
C GLN A 185 -8.10 -1.97 38.22
N VAL A 186 -9.01 -1.16 38.76
CA VAL A 186 -8.86 0.31 38.77
C VAL A 186 -7.63 0.69 39.59
N GLY A 187 -6.84 1.63 39.08
CA GLY A 187 -5.57 2.07 39.70
C GLY A 187 -4.35 1.21 39.34
N VAL A 188 -4.54 0.09 38.64
CA VAL A 188 -3.45 -0.69 38.04
C VAL A 188 -3.24 -0.24 36.59
N ALA A 189 -2.00 -0.33 36.09
CA ALA A 189 -1.68 0.03 34.73
C ALA A 189 -2.20 -1.03 33.73
N HIS A 190 -2.98 -0.59 32.76
CA HIS A 190 -3.53 -1.44 31.69
C HIS A 190 -3.15 -0.89 30.32
N ARG A 191 -2.99 -1.77 29.34
CA ARG A 191 -2.65 -1.41 27.96
C ARG A 191 -3.67 -1.96 26.98
N PHE A 192 -4.19 -1.06 26.15
CA PHE A 192 -5.06 -1.35 25.02
C PHE A 192 -4.35 -1.01 23.70
N GLU A 193 -4.52 -1.86 22.70
CA GLU A 193 -3.94 -1.68 21.37
C GLU A 193 -4.97 -2.07 20.29
N ILE A 194 -5.33 -1.12 19.41
CA ILE A 194 -6.13 -1.43 18.23
C ILE A 194 -5.21 -2.01 17.17
N VAL A 195 -5.33 -3.31 16.93
CA VAL A 195 -4.38 -4.05 16.10
C VAL A 195 -4.73 -3.93 14.62
N ALA A 196 -5.99 -4.13 14.24
CA ALA A 196 -6.41 -4.15 12.84
C ALA A 196 -7.91 -3.90 12.68
N TRP A 197 -8.28 -3.43 11.48
CA TRP A 197 -9.64 -3.45 10.97
C TRP A 197 -9.86 -4.69 10.10
N ASP A 198 -11.10 -5.16 10.03
CA ASP A 198 -11.51 -6.11 9.00
C ASP A 198 -11.65 -5.43 7.62
N THR A 199 -11.76 -6.24 6.57
CA THR A 199 -11.82 -5.74 5.18
C THR A 199 -13.05 -4.87 4.88
N ASN A 200 -14.14 -5.07 5.62
CA ASN A 200 -15.36 -4.28 5.47
C ASN A 200 -15.39 -3.03 6.36
N GLU A 201 -14.32 -2.79 7.13
CA GLU A 201 -14.19 -1.67 8.07
C GLU A 201 -15.34 -1.59 9.09
N ARG A 202 -15.89 -2.73 9.48
CA ARG A 202 -16.95 -2.82 10.50
C ARG A 202 -16.38 -3.29 11.83
N PHE A 203 -15.47 -4.25 11.81
CA PHE A 203 -14.92 -4.85 13.00
C PHE A 203 -13.48 -4.40 13.22
N ALA A 204 -13.10 -4.23 14.47
CA ALA A 204 -11.72 -3.96 14.87
C ALA A 204 -11.25 -4.98 15.90
N LEU A 205 -9.97 -5.37 15.81
CA LEU A 205 -9.31 -6.18 16.84
C LEU A 205 -8.72 -5.27 17.90
N LEU A 206 -9.11 -5.51 19.14
CA LEU A 206 -8.56 -4.87 20.32
C LEU A 206 -7.76 -5.91 21.10
N LYS A 207 -6.48 -5.61 21.33
CA LYS A 207 -5.62 -6.37 22.23
C LYS A 207 -5.57 -5.66 23.57
N TYR A 208 -5.85 -6.39 24.63
CA TYR A 208 -5.79 -5.90 26.01
C TYR A 208 -4.75 -6.72 26.79
N ALA A 209 -3.97 -6.03 27.61
CA ALA A 209 -3.05 -6.65 28.55
C ALA A 209 -3.03 -5.87 29.87
N ASN A 210 -3.04 -6.60 30.98
CA ASN A 210 -2.65 -6.04 32.27
C ASN A 210 -1.12 -5.87 32.29
N SER A 211 -0.62 -4.67 32.60
CA SER A 211 0.80 -4.35 32.45
C SER A 211 1.71 -5.20 33.35
N ASP A 212 1.20 -5.64 34.50
CA ASP A 212 1.93 -6.50 35.44
C ASP A 212 2.00 -7.97 34.97
N LYS A 213 1.12 -8.36 34.05
CA LYS A 213 1.06 -9.68 33.44
C LYS A 213 1.01 -9.57 31.92
N ALA A 214 1.94 -8.83 31.32
CA ALA A 214 1.93 -8.51 29.89
C ALA A 214 1.90 -9.74 28.95
N ALA A 215 2.29 -10.93 29.42
CA ALA A 215 2.20 -12.18 28.67
C ALA A 215 0.75 -12.71 28.54
N ASP A 216 -0.15 -12.36 29.48
CA ASP A 216 -1.55 -12.76 29.47
C ASP A 216 -2.37 -11.74 28.66
N THR A 217 -2.35 -11.89 27.34
CA THR A 217 -3.08 -10.99 26.44
C THR A 217 -4.48 -11.52 26.12
N GLN A 218 -5.47 -10.64 26.22
CA GLN A 218 -6.84 -10.91 25.80
C GLN A 218 -7.09 -10.25 24.43
N TRP A 219 -7.72 -10.99 23.53
CA TRP A 219 -8.10 -10.52 22.21
C TRP A 219 -9.61 -10.37 22.12
N LEU A 220 -10.03 -9.18 21.71
CA LEU A 220 -11.43 -8.79 21.64
C LEU A 220 -11.76 -8.32 20.21
N ARG A 221 -12.99 -8.57 19.75
CA ARG A 221 -13.53 -7.97 18.53
C ARG A 221 -14.56 -6.91 18.89
N LEU A 222 -14.35 -5.70 18.40
CA LEU A 222 -15.26 -4.57 18.50
C LEU A 222 -16.14 -4.50 17.25
N ASP A 223 -17.43 -4.17 17.39
CA ASP A 223 -18.36 -3.93 16.27
C ASP A 223 -18.75 -2.45 16.18
N ARG A 224 -18.41 -1.78 15.08
CA ARG A 224 -18.75 -0.38 14.84
C ARG A 224 -20.27 -0.17 14.75
N ASP A 225 -20.98 -1.10 14.12
CA ASP A 225 -22.43 -0.96 13.89
C ASP A 225 -23.23 -1.28 15.15
N LYS A 226 -22.63 -2.01 16.08
CA LYS A 226 -23.18 -2.32 17.41
C LYS A 226 -22.13 -2.09 18.51
N PRO A 227 -21.82 -0.84 18.87
CA PRO A 227 -20.75 -0.53 19.80
C PRO A 227 -20.90 -1.16 21.19
N ASP A 228 -22.12 -1.53 21.58
CA ASP A 228 -22.42 -2.20 22.84
C ASP A 228 -22.05 -3.69 22.85
N GLU A 229 -21.91 -4.32 21.68
CA GLU A 229 -21.53 -5.72 21.55
C GLU A 229 -19.99 -5.84 21.52
N LEU A 230 -19.45 -6.59 22.49
CA LEU A 230 -18.05 -6.95 22.58
C LEU A 230 -17.93 -8.47 22.52
N LEU A 231 -17.07 -8.97 21.64
CA LEU A 231 -16.78 -10.40 21.57
C LEU A 231 -15.38 -10.69 22.13
N ASP A 232 -15.32 -11.51 23.18
CA ASP A 232 -14.06 -12.04 23.70
C ASP A 232 -13.60 -13.25 22.89
N ILE A 233 -12.65 -13.02 21.98
CA ILE A 233 -12.08 -14.08 21.14
C ILE A 233 -11.26 -15.04 22.00
N SER A 234 -10.45 -14.53 22.93
CA SER A 234 -9.59 -15.37 23.78
C SER A 234 -10.41 -16.39 24.57
N SER A 235 -11.51 -15.96 25.20
CA SER A 235 -12.40 -16.86 25.95
C SER A 235 -13.20 -17.78 25.02
N MET A 236 -13.64 -17.30 23.85
CA MET A 236 -14.35 -18.15 22.88
C MET A 236 -13.49 -19.33 22.42
N VAL A 237 -12.22 -19.07 22.05
CA VAL A 237 -11.38 -20.09 21.42
C VAL A 237 -10.60 -20.93 22.42
N GLY A 238 -10.30 -20.39 23.62
CA GLY A 238 -9.53 -21.09 24.64
C GLY A 238 -8.11 -21.46 24.20
N LEU A 239 -7.50 -20.66 23.32
CA LEU A 239 -6.17 -20.88 22.76
C LEU A 239 -5.18 -19.85 23.33
N ASN A 240 -3.90 -20.21 23.39
CA ASN A 240 -2.82 -19.29 23.70
C ASN A 240 -2.43 -18.53 22.42
N ILE A 241 -3.01 -17.34 22.24
CA ILE A 241 -2.94 -16.58 20.99
C ILE A 241 -1.69 -15.70 20.93
N LYS A 242 -0.83 -15.99 19.96
CA LYS A 242 0.33 -15.16 19.62
C LYS A 242 -0.04 -14.01 18.67
N LYS A 243 -0.83 -14.30 17.64
CA LYS A 243 -1.20 -13.33 16.58
C LYS A 243 -2.56 -13.67 15.97
N ILE A 244 -3.35 -12.64 15.66
CA ILE A 244 -4.61 -12.75 14.92
C ILE A 244 -4.52 -11.89 13.66
N ILE A 245 -5.00 -12.43 12.52
CA ILE A 245 -5.26 -11.64 11.32
C ILE A 245 -6.67 -11.97 10.79
N PHE A 246 -7.46 -10.94 10.46
CA PHE A 246 -8.73 -11.14 9.76
C PHE A 246 -8.49 -11.80 8.39
N ASN A 247 -9.28 -12.83 8.07
CA ASN A 247 -9.49 -13.26 6.69
C ASN A 247 -10.63 -12.46 6.05
N ASN A 248 -11.70 -12.29 6.81
CA ASN A 248 -12.88 -11.47 6.51
C ASN A 248 -13.59 -11.13 7.83
N SER A 249 -14.80 -10.59 7.77
CA SER A 249 -15.56 -10.19 8.96
C SER A 249 -15.93 -11.33 9.94
N ASN A 250 -15.99 -12.58 9.48
CA ASN A 250 -16.37 -13.75 10.29
C ASN A 250 -15.21 -14.75 10.53
N GLU A 251 -14.15 -14.69 9.73
CA GLU A 251 -13.06 -15.66 9.79
C GLU A 251 -11.74 -15.01 10.23
N LEU A 252 -11.06 -15.67 11.18
CA LEU A 252 -9.75 -15.27 11.70
C LEU A 252 -8.70 -16.35 11.44
N TYR A 253 -7.51 -15.93 11.03
CA TYR A 253 -6.31 -16.73 11.15
C TYR A 253 -5.66 -16.47 12.51
N ILE A 254 -5.55 -17.51 13.33
CA ILE A 254 -4.97 -17.44 14.68
C ILE A 254 -3.68 -18.26 14.70
N LEU A 255 -2.56 -17.59 14.95
CA LEU A 255 -1.29 -18.23 15.30
C LEU A 255 -1.22 -18.37 16.82
N GLN A 256 -0.99 -19.59 17.27
CA GLN A 256 -0.78 -19.91 18.67
C GLN A 256 0.69 -19.81 19.08
N ASP A 257 0.94 -19.71 20.39
CA ASP A 257 2.30 -19.70 20.95
C ASP A 257 3.09 -20.99 20.66
N ASN A 258 2.39 -22.12 20.49
CA ASN A 258 3.01 -23.39 20.11
C ASN A 258 3.38 -23.48 18.60
N GLY A 259 3.08 -22.44 17.82
CA GLY A 259 3.37 -22.37 16.38
C GLY A 259 2.31 -23.01 15.47
N ASP A 260 1.15 -23.41 15.99
CA ASP A 260 0.02 -23.85 15.16
C ASP A 260 -0.77 -22.66 14.62
N LEU A 261 -0.97 -22.62 13.31
CA LEU A 261 -1.85 -21.69 12.61
C LEU A 261 -3.20 -22.34 12.34
N ARG A 262 -4.29 -21.72 12.79
CA ARG A 262 -5.67 -22.24 12.61
C ARG A 262 -6.57 -21.18 11.98
N LEU A 263 -7.60 -21.64 11.28
CA LEU A 263 -8.73 -20.82 10.87
C LEU A 263 -9.85 -20.97 11.89
N VAL A 264 -10.41 -19.86 12.36
CA VAL A 264 -11.54 -19.81 13.29
C VAL A 264 -12.70 -19.07 12.64
N GLN A 265 -13.88 -19.67 12.70
CA GLN A 265 -15.15 -19.04 12.33
C GLN A 265 -15.83 -18.51 13.59
N LEU A 266 -16.14 -17.22 13.64
CA LEU A 266 -16.62 -16.55 14.84
C LEU A 266 -18.08 -16.83 15.14
N ASP A 267 -18.94 -16.86 14.12
CA ASP A 267 -20.39 -17.06 14.31
C ASP A 267 -20.74 -18.49 14.76
N SER A 268 -19.94 -19.49 14.36
CA SER A 268 -20.13 -20.90 14.68
C SER A 268 -19.19 -21.42 15.76
N SER A 269 -18.23 -20.59 16.21
CA SER A 269 -17.11 -20.97 17.09
C SER A 269 -16.34 -22.20 16.62
N VAL A 270 -16.32 -22.47 15.31
CA VAL A 270 -15.61 -23.62 14.74
C VAL A 270 -14.13 -23.29 14.60
N ILE A 271 -13.29 -24.14 15.18
CA ILE A 271 -11.84 -24.05 15.11
C ILE A 271 -11.33 -25.17 14.20
N SER A 272 -10.57 -24.83 13.16
CA SER A 272 -9.98 -25.82 12.28
C SER A 272 -8.90 -26.65 12.99
N ARG A 273 -8.55 -27.82 12.44
CA ARG A 273 -7.23 -28.42 12.66
C ARG A 273 -6.12 -27.42 12.29
N PRO A 274 -4.88 -27.57 12.79
CA PRO A 274 -3.76 -26.75 12.31
C PRO A 274 -3.68 -26.81 10.78
N LEU A 275 -3.68 -25.65 10.15
CA LEU A 275 -3.44 -25.50 8.71
C LEU A 275 -1.96 -25.67 8.41
N ILE A 276 -1.14 -25.09 9.28
CA ILE A 276 0.32 -25.14 9.27
C ILE A 276 0.76 -25.22 10.73
N SER A 277 1.76 -26.04 11.02
CA SER A 277 2.31 -26.21 12.38
C SER A 277 3.77 -25.80 12.41
N GLN A 278 4.27 -25.51 13.61
CA GLN A 278 5.67 -25.16 13.88
C GLN A 278 6.14 -23.89 13.14
N ILE A 279 5.26 -22.88 13.00
CA ILE A 279 5.64 -21.60 12.40
C ILE A 279 5.91 -20.53 13.45
N ASP A 280 6.85 -19.64 13.15
CA ASP A 280 7.23 -18.53 14.01
C ASP A 280 6.39 -17.28 13.75
N ASP A 281 6.10 -16.98 12.49
CA ASP A 281 5.26 -15.84 12.09
C ASP A 281 4.67 -16.07 10.69
N PHE A 282 3.63 -15.31 10.35
CA PHE A 282 2.99 -15.35 9.05
C PHE A 282 2.43 -13.99 8.61
N SER A 283 2.26 -13.84 7.31
CA SER A 283 1.44 -12.81 6.69
C SER A 283 0.45 -13.42 5.71
N ILE A 284 -0.54 -12.64 5.32
CA ILE A 284 -1.59 -13.07 4.41
C ILE A 284 -1.82 -12.02 3.32
N ASN A 285 -1.94 -12.49 2.09
CA ASN A 285 -2.60 -11.77 1.03
C ASN A 285 -4.07 -12.24 0.97
N GLN A 286 -4.96 -11.49 1.61
CA GLN A 286 -6.37 -11.84 1.76
C GLN A 286 -7.06 -11.98 0.39
N SER A 287 -6.73 -11.11 -0.57
CA SER A 287 -7.31 -11.15 -1.92
C SER A 287 -6.98 -12.42 -2.69
N ALA A 288 -5.80 -13.00 -2.44
CA ALA A 288 -5.33 -14.21 -3.11
C ALA A 288 -5.56 -15.50 -2.28
N GLY A 289 -5.96 -15.36 -1.01
CA GLY A 289 -6.03 -16.48 -0.06
C GLY A 289 -4.67 -17.14 0.18
N THR A 290 -3.59 -16.37 0.11
CA THR A 290 -2.21 -16.87 0.23
C THR A 290 -1.64 -16.49 1.58
N ILE A 291 -1.12 -17.47 2.29
CA ILE A 291 -0.33 -17.31 3.51
C ILE A 291 1.15 -17.51 3.16
N VAL A 292 2.00 -16.63 3.67
CA VAL A 292 3.46 -16.83 3.70
C VAL A 292 3.88 -16.88 5.15
N PHE A 293 4.72 -17.85 5.49
CA PHE A 293 5.15 -18.08 6.86
C PHE A 293 6.66 -18.26 6.96
N ALA A 294 7.19 -17.91 8.11
CA ALA A 294 8.54 -18.26 8.53
C ALA A 294 8.45 -19.37 9.59
N SER A 295 9.35 -20.35 9.50
CA SER A 295 9.51 -21.42 10.47
C SER A 295 10.98 -21.79 10.63
N GLN A 296 11.27 -22.71 11.53
CA GLN A 296 12.63 -23.17 11.82
C GLN A 296 12.68 -24.63 12.18
N THR A 297 13.80 -25.26 11.84
CA THR A 297 14.23 -26.55 12.37
C THR A 297 15.37 -26.33 13.37
N GLU A 298 15.96 -27.41 13.88
CA GLU A 298 17.18 -27.31 14.69
C GLU A 298 18.33 -26.63 13.94
N THR A 299 18.43 -26.86 12.62
CA THR A 299 19.56 -26.46 11.79
C THR A 299 19.27 -25.29 10.85
N ASP A 300 18.01 -25.09 10.47
CA ASP A 300 17.65 -24.22 9.35
C ASP A 300 16.51 -23.27 9.68
N TRP A 301 16.48 -22.14 8.98
CA TRP A 301 15.31 -21.30 8.80
C TRP A 301 14.60 -21.67 7.51
N THR A 302 13.28 -21.70 7.53
CA THR A 302 12.48 -21.97 6.34
C THR A 302 11.44 -20.88 6.13
N VAL A 303 11.27 -20.49 4.88
CA VAL A 303 10.11 -19.70 4.44
C VAL A 303 9.28 -20.58 3.55
N GLY A 304 7.99 -20.63 3.83
CA GLY A 304 7.03 -21.38 3.04
C GLY A 304 5.81 -20.55 2.68
N VAL A 305 5.03 -21.13 1.78
CA VAL A 305 3.75 -20.59 1.34
C VAL A 305 2.68 -21.66 1.47
N TRP A 306 1.46 -21.22 1.72
CA TRP A 306 0.27 -22.04 1.68
C TRP A 306 -0.84 -21.24 1.03
N LYS A 307 -1.67 -21.89 0.23
CA LYS A 307 -2.83 -21.26 -0.37
C LYS A 307 -4.08 -21.97 0.11
N LYS A 308 -5.18 -21.23 0.20
CA LYS A 308 -6.49 -21.80 0.47
C LYS A 308 -6.73 -23.03 -0.41
N ASP A 309 -7.22 -24.09 0.24
CA ASP A 309 -7.52 -25.41 -0.34
C ASP A 309 -6.30 -26.31 -0.67
N TRP A 310 -5.07 -25.87 -0.39
CA TRP A 310 -3.91 -26.76 -0.47
C TRP A 310 -3.87 -27.75 0.70
N LEU A 311 -3.54 -29.00 0.41
CA LEU A 311 -3.44 -30.06 1.42
C LEU A 311 -2.23 -29.87 2.34
N SER A 312 -1.16 -29.26 1.83
CA SER A 312 0.10 -29.07 2.55
C SER A 312 0.75 -27.74 2.19
N ALA A 313 1.47 -27.17 3.17
CA ALA A 313 2.33 -26.03 2.94
C ALA A 313 3.56 -26.42 2.10
N GLN A 314 4.05 -25.49 1.29
CA GLN A 314 5.18 -25.69 0.39
C GLN A 314 6.35 -24.80 0.81
N ILE A 315 7.55 -25.37 0.93
CA ILE A 315 8.75 -24.62 1.27
C ILE A 315 9.28 -23.90 0.03
N LEU A 316 9.50 -22.59 0.16
CA LEU A 316 10.03 -21.72 -0.89
C LEU A 316 11.54 -21.53 -0.75
N GLU A 317 12.02 -21.37 0.50
CA GLU A 317 13.40 -21.07 0.81
C GLU A 317 13.81 -21.81 2.10
N THR A 318 15.01 -22.39 2.11
CA THR A 318 15.64 -22.98 3.30
C THR A 318 17.03 -22.37 3.43
N VAL A 319 17.35 -21.83 4.61
CA VAL A 319 18.65 -21.20 4.88
C VAL A 319 19.23 -21.75 6.19
N PRO A 320 20.45 -22.31 6.18
CA PRO A 320 21.12 -22.76 7.39
C PRO A 320 21.30 -21.66 8.43
N LYS A 321 21.07 -21.99 9.70
CA LYS A 321 21.27 -21.09 10.85
C LYS A 321 22.72 -20.63 11.00
N SER A 322 23.68 -21.38 10.44
CA SER A 322 25.10 -20.99 10.38
C SER A 322 25.37 -19.81 9.44
N ILE A 323 24.46 -19.53 8.50
CA ILE A 323 24.58 -18.47 7.49
C ILE A 323 23.68 -17.27 7.86
N GLN A 324 22.55 -17.53 8.52
CA GLN A 324 21.52 -16.52 8.83
C GLN A 324 20.96 -16.70 10.24
N THR A 325 20.77 -15.58 10.96
CA THR A 325 20.30 -15.62 12.36
C THR A 325 18.80 -15.85 12.49
N LYS A 326 17.95 -15.20 11.67
CA LYS A 326 16.48 -15.41 11.55
C LYS A 326 15.86 -14.53 10.44
N PRO A 327 14.82 -14.96 9.71
CA PRO A 327 14.01 -14.05 8.91
C PRO A 327 13.27 -13.04 9.80
N THR A 328 13.46 -11.75 9.57
CA THR A 328 12.83 -10.67 10.33
C THR A 328 11.42 -10.34 9.86
N GLY A 329 11.01 -10.81 8.68
CA GLY A 329 9.66 -10.59 8.16
C GLY A 329 9.38 -11.38 6.89
N VAL A 330 8.12 -11.80 6.74
CA VAL A 330 7.59 -12.45 5.54
C VAL A 330 6.35 -11.71 5.07
N LEU A 331 6.34 -11.24 3.83
CA LEU A 331 5.23 -10.47 3.25
C LEU A 331 4.80 -11.08 1.92
N SER A 332 3.54 -10.84 1.55
CA SER A 332 3.03 -11.25 0.24
C SER A 332 2.12 -10.21 -0.38
N SER A 333 2.13 -10.17 -1.71
CA SER A 333 1.25 -9.32 -2.50
C SER A 333 0.94 -9.98 -3.84
N ARG A 334 0.04 -9.37 -4.62
CA ARG A 334 -0.24 -9.79 -5.99
C ARG A 334 -0.36 -8.56 -6.87
N TYR A 335 0.44 -8.51 -7.93
CA TYR A 335 0.48 -7.36 -8.82
C TYR A 335 0.63 -7.81 -10.28
N TYR A 336 -0.31 -7.38 -11.13
CA TYR A 336 -0.43 -7.80 -12.54
C TYR A 336 -0.46 -9.33 -12.69
N ASN A 337 -1.38 -9.99 -11.98
CA ASN A 337 -1.58 -11.44 -12.00
C ASN A 337 -0.37 -12.29 -11.59
N LYS A 338 0.63 -11.68 -10.97
CA LYS A 338 1.78 -12.38 -10.40
C LYS A 338 1.79 -12.23 -8.89
N ASP A 339 1.92 -13.36 -8.21
CA ASP A 339 2.14 -13.44 -6.77
C ASP A 339 3.59 -13.02 -6.47
N THR A 340 3.74 -12.28 -5.38
CA THR A 340 5.03 -11.80 -4.89
C THR A 340 5.18 -12.23 -3.43
N VAL A 341 6.35 -12.80 -3.11
CA VAL A 341 6.74 -13.15 -1.75
C VAL A 341 8.02 -12.40 -1.42
N VAL A 342 8.02 -11.68 -0.30
CA VAL A 342 9.16 -10.89 0.16
C VAL A 342 9.66 -11.49 1.48
N THR A 343 10.93 -11.86 1.53
CA THR A 343 11.58 -12.41 2.72
C THR A 343 12.65 -11.44 3.20
N SER A 344 12.57 -11.08 4.48
CA SER A 344 13.51 -10.15 5.13
C SER A 344 14.41 -10.93 6.05
N THR A 345 15.73 -10.76 5.92
CA THR A 345 16.74 -11.58 6.60
C THR A 345 17.91 -10.73 7.08
N SER A 346 18.76 -11.25 7.97
CA SER A 346 20.01 -10.57 8.33
C SER A 346 20.96 -10.33 7.14
N GLN A 347 20.74 -11.01 6.02
CA GLN A 347 21.55 -10.92 4.79
C GLN A 347 20.90 -10.03 3.71
N GLY A 348 19.75 -9.42 3.99
CA GLY A 348 19.03 -8.55 3.07
C GLY A 348 17.59 -9.01 2.81
N VAL A 349 16.97 -8.44 1.77
CA VAL A 349 15.58 -8.71 1.40
C VAL A 349 15.50 -9.41 0.05
N ARG A 350 14.88 -10.59 -0.02
CA ARG A 350 14.67 -11.34 -1.26
C ARG A 350 13.23 -11.23 -1.73
N ILE A 351 13.05 -11.05 -3.04
CA ILE A 351 11.74 -10.89 -3.68
C ILE A 351 11.57 -12.02 -4.68
N TYR A 352 10.64 -12.92 -4.41
CA TYR A 352 10.23 -14.01 -5.30
C TYR A 352 8.96 -13.62 -6.03
N ARG A 353 8.87 -13.93 -7.33
CA ARG A 353 7.71 -13.55 -8.14
C ARG A 353 7.36 -14.62 -9.16
N GLY A 354 6.06 -14.80 -9.40
CA GLY A 354 5.55 -15.66 -10.45
C GLY A 354 4.06 -15.95 -10.32
N VAL A 355 3.58 -17.08 -10.84
CA VAL A 355 2.16 -17.45 -10.77
C VAL A 355 2.04 -18.74 -9.99
N MET A 356 1.56 -18.67 -8.75
CA MET A 356 1.45 -19.86 -7.92
C MET A 356 0.43 -20.86 -8.51
N PRO A 357 0.67 -22.17 -8.40
CA PRO A 357 -0.23 -23.18 -8.93
C PRO A 357 -1.61 -23.14 -8.24
N GLY A 358 -2.61 -23.73 -8.90
CA GLY A 358 -3.97 -23.86 -8.36
C GLY A 358 -4.04 -24.89 -7.23
N SER A 359 -3.31 -25.99 -7.35
CA SER A 359 -3.17 -27.06 -6.35
C SER A 359 -1.78 -27.04 -5.71
N ASP A 360 -1.61 -27.82 -4.64
CA ASP A 360 -0.30 -28.12 -4.11
C ASP A 360 0.57 -28.79 -5.19
N GLY A 361 1.79 -28.27 -5.34
CA GLY A 361 2.74 -28.60 -6.39
C GLY A 361 4.03 -27.82 -6.14
N LEU A 362 5.10 -28.12 -6.89
CA LEU A 362 6.43 -27.54 -6.66
C LEU A 362 6.42 -26.00 -6.85
N VAL A 363 6.19 -25.27 -5.75
CA VAL A 363 6.13 -23.80 -5.74
C VAL A 363 7.43 -23.17 -6.20
N VAL A 364 8.56 -23.83 -5.95
CA VAL A 364 9.91 -23.40 -6.35
C VAL A 364 10.02 -23.22 -7.89
N ASP A 365 9.20 -23.93 -8.67
CA ASP A 365 9.14 -23.75 -10.12
C ASP A 365 8.26 -22.59 -10.56
N SER A 366 7.30 -22.21 -9.71
CA SER A 366 6.36 -21.14 -9.99
C SER A 366 6.80 -19.77 -9.50
N LEU A 367 7.53 -19.69 -8.37
CA LEU A 367 8.02 -18.46 -7.75
C LEU A 367 9.54 -18.39 -7.89
N LYS A 368 10.02 -17.56 -8.81
CA LYS A 368 11.46 -17.40 -9.05
C LYS A 368 11.99 -16.17 -8.33
N LEU A 369 13.22 -16.23 -7.82
CA LEU A 369 13.90 -15.09 -7.24
C LEU A 369 14.04 -14.00 -8.32
N ALA A 370 13.34 -12.89 -8.12
CA ALA A 370 13.32 -11.77 -9.05
C ALA A 370 14.32 -10.68 -8.65
N LYS A 371 14.53 -10.46 -7.35
CA LYS A 371 15.44 -9.42 -6.86
C LYS A 371 15.95 -9.71 -5.45
N VAL A 372 17.16 -9.24 -5.16
CA VAL A 372 17.72 -9.10 -3.81
C VAL A 372 17.96 -7.60 -3.57
N LEU A 373 17.48 -7.07 -2.45
CA LEU A 373 17.72 -5.71 -1.99
C LEU A 373 18.64 -5.76 -0.77
N ILE A 374 19.44 -4.71 -0.60
CA ILE A 374 20.29 -4.46 0.58
C ILE A 374 21.16 -5.65 0.98
N GLU A 375 21.74 -6.34 -0.01
CA GLU A 375 22.54 -7.56 0.20
C GLU A 375 23.65 -7.36 1.24
N GLY A 376 23.74 -8.28 2.20
CA GLY A 376 24.68 -8.23 3.32
C GLY A 376 24.32 -7.25 4.43
N LYS A 377 23.16 -6.57 4.36
CA LYS A 377 22.66 -5.68 5.43
C LYS A 377 21.35 -6.22 6.01
N GLN A 378 21.17 -6.07 7.32
CA GLN A 378 19.92 -6.44 7.98
C GLN A 378 18.88 -5.31 7.84
N PRO A 379 17.67 -5.58 7.31
CA PRO A 379 16.59 -4.62 7.30
C PRO A 379 16.09 -4.35 8.72
N GLN A 380 15.84 -3.08 9.02
CA GLN A 380 15.13 -2.64 10.23
C GLN A 380 13.63 -2.84 10.05
N GLU A 381 13.12 -2.54 8.85
CA GLU A 381 11.70 -2.64 8.51
C GLU A 381 11.57 -3.01 7.03
N THR A 382 10.50 -3.72 6.69
CA THR A 382 10.13 -4.00 5.31
C THR A 382 8.63 -3.93 5.16
N SER A 383 8.16 -3.30 4.10
CA SER A 383 6.74 -3.09 3.83
C SER A 383 6.44 -3.23 2.34
N ILE A 384 5.17 -3.50 2.02
CA ILE A 384 4.65 -3.55 0.65
C ILE A 384 3.45 -2.61 0.56
N SER A 385 3.35 -1.86 -0.53
CA SER A 385 2.18 -1.00 -0.79
C SER A 385 0.87 -1.80 -0.86
N GLY A 386 -0.26 -1.16 -0.55
CA GLY A 386 -1.58 -1.79 -0.58
C GLY A 386 -1.93 -2.41 -1.93
N ASN A 387 -1.58 -1.74 -3.03
CA ASN A 387 -1.72 -2.26 -4.40
C ASN A 387 -0.72 -3.39 -4.77
N GLY A 388 0.22 -3.72 -3.89
CA GLY A 388 1.22 -4.78 -4.07
C GLY A 388 2.38 -4.47 -5.01
N ARG A 389 2.52 -3.23 -5.48
CA ARG A 389 3.51 -2.81 -6.50
C ARG A 389 4.89 -2.47 -5.93
N PHE A 390 4.97 -1.87 -4.75
CA PHE A 390 6.22 -1.33 -4.22
C PHE A 390 6.66 -2.12 -3.01
N VAL A 391 7.95 -2.48 -2.98
CA VAL A 391 8.59 -3.02 -1.77
C VAL A 391 9.51 -1.95 -1.23
N ILE A 392 9.37 -1.63 0.05
CA ILE A 392 10.18 -0.63 0.73
C ILE A 392 10.93 -1.31 1.87
N VAL A 393 12.20 -0.97 2.00
CA VAL A 393 13.12 -1.52 2.98
C VAL A 393 13.85 -0.38 3.66
N ARG A 394 13.86 -0.39 4.99
CA ARG A 394 14.65 0.53 5.80
C ARG A 394 15.90 -0.13 6.32
N VAL A 395 17.03 0.53 6.16
CA VAL A 395 18.32 -0.01 6.58
C VAL A 395 19.30 1.11 6.88
N GLY A 396 19.79 1.19 8.11
CA GLY A 396 20.88 2.10 8.48
C GLY A 396 20.62 3.58 8.16
N GLY A 397 19.38 4.05 8.35
CA GLY A 397 18.97 5.44 8.05
C GLY A 397 18.67 5.71 6.56
N GLU A 398 18.80 4.70 5.70
CA GLU A 398 18.42 4.76 4.29
C GLU A 398 17.06 4.09 4.06
N MET A 399 16.31 4.60 3.08
CA MET A 399 15.17 3.89 2.52
C MET A 399 15.49 3.41 1.11
N VAL A 400 15.32 2.12 0.88
CA VAL A 400 15.45 1.49 -0.43
C VAL A 400 14.06 1.07 -0.89
N SER A 401 13.63 1.56 -2.04
CA SER A 401 12.38 1.13 -2.66
C SER A 401 12.61 0.39 -3.96
N TYR A 402 11.73 -0.56 -4.26
CA TYR A 402 11.73 -1.32 -5.49
C TYR A 402 10.36 -1.26 -6.15
N ASP A 403 10.32 -0.73 -7.37
CA ASP A 403 9.13 -0.69 -8.21
C ASP A 403 9.05 -1.97 -9.06
N ILE A 404 8.12 -2.85 -8.71
CA ILE A 404 7.89 -4.15 -9.36
C ILE A 404 7.43 -4.01 -10.82
N GLU A 405 6.78 -2.90 -11.19
CA GLU A 405 6.35 -2.62 -12.57
C GLU A 405 7.54 -2.21 -13.43
N ARG A 406 8.36 -1.28 -12.91
CA ARG A 406 9.45 -0.65 -13.67
C ARG A 406 10.77 -1.40 -13.57
N LEU A 407 10.90 -2.28 -12.59
CA LEU A 407 12.12 -3.01 -12.22
C LEU A 407 13.26 -2.06 -11.81
N SER A 408 12.90 -0.93 -11.20
CA SER A 408 13.84 0.11 -10.76
C SER A 408 13.99 0.09 -9.25
N ILE A 409 15.22 0.35 -8.78
CA ILE A 409 15.52 0.59 -7.37
C ILE A 409 15.75 2.09 -7.20
N SER A 410 15.20 2.65 -6.13
CA SER A 410 15.51 3.98 -5.66
C SER A 410 16.11 3.89 -4.26
N VAL A 411 17.17 4.67 -4.01
CA VAL A 411 17.77 4.81 -2.69
C VAL A 411 17.61 6.26 -2.28
N SER A 412 16.90 6.47 -1.18
CA SER A 412 16.70 7.79 -0.59
C SER A 412 17.55 7.89 0.68
N PRO A 413 18.66 8.67 0.63
CA PRO A 413 19.49 8.92 1.79
C PRO A 413 18.77 9.86 2.76
N ASP A 414 19.22 9.86 4.02
CA ASP A 414 18.98 10.96 4.95
C ASP A 414 17.50 11.19 5.29
N LEU A 415 16.80 10.09 5.47
CA LEU A 415 15.50 10.09 6.07
C LEU A 415 15.73 10.07 7.58
N LEU A 416 15.85 11.27 8.19
CA LEU A 416 15.55 11.51 9.60
C LEU A 416 14.08 11.17 9.88
N ILE A 417 13.63 9.98 9.49
CA ILE A 417 12.31 9.50 9.81
C ILE A 417 12.44 8.92 11.20
N ALA A 418 11.75 9.54 12.15
CA ALA A 418 11.56 8.98 13.47
C ALA A 418 10.83 7.64 13.37
N ASP A 419 10.66 6.97 14.51
CA ASP A 419 10.08 5.63 14.69
C ASP A 419 8.71 5.36 14.01
N LEU A 420 8.04 6.37 13.42
CA LEU A 420 6.81 6.23 12.66
C LEU A 420 6.94 6.62 11.19
N SER A 421 6.76 5.62 10.34
CA SER A 421 6.20 5.81 9.02
C SER A 421 5.24 4.69 8.70
N ASP A 422 4.23 4.98 7.90
CA ASP A 422 3.48 3.95 7.20
C ASP A 422 3.04 4.49 5.84
N TRP A 423 2.36 3.65 5.08
CA TRP A 423 1.67 4.06 3.87
C TRP A 423 0.52 5.01 4.21
N LEU A 424 0.49 6.16 3.53
CA LEU A 424 -0.67 7.05 3.53
C LEU A 424 -1.71 6.59 2.52
N ASP A 425 -1.23 6.12 1.37
CA ASP A 425 -2.01 5.50 0.31
C ASP A 425 -1.12 4.52 -0.48
N ASP A 426 -1.57 4.04 -1.63
CA ASP A 426 -0.84 3.06 -2.44
C ASP A 426 0.50 3.54 -3.03
N PHE A 427 0.78 4.85 -2.97
CA PHE A 427 1.93 5.48 -3.63
C PHE A 427 2.72 6.43 -2.73
N HIS A 428 2.16 6.85 -1.59
CA HIS A 428 2.78 7.80 -0.69
C HIS A 428 2.97 7.21 0.70
N LEU A 429 4.08 7.60 1.32
CA LEU A 429 4.36 7.37 2.72
C LEU A 429 4.12 8.65 3.49
N TRP A 430 3.83 8.49 4.77
CA TRP A 430 3.93 9.56 5.74
C TRP A 430 5.02 9.25 6.77
N SER A 431 5.55 10.29 7.37
CA SER A 431 6.56 10.18 8.41
C SER A 431 6.52 11.38 9.32
N VAL A 432 6.92 11.18 10.57
CA VAL A 432 7.29 12.27 11.47
C VAL A 432 8.80 12.24 11.62
N ASP A 433 9.47 13.38 11.48
CA ASP A 433 10.92 13.46 11.72
C ASP A 433 11.26 13.81 13.17
N ASP A 434 12.54 13.78 13.52
CA ASP A 434 13.03 14.06 14.87
C ASP A 434 12.75 15.50 15.34
N GLU A 435 12.44 16.41 14.40
CA GLU A 435 11.98 17.79 14.67
C GLU A 435 10.45 17.86 14.82
N ASN A 436 9.80 16.70 14.94
CA ASN A 436 8.36 16.50 15.00
C ASN A 436 7.59 17.13 13.84
N GLN A 437 8.15 17.12 12.63
CA GLN A 437 7.44 17.57 11.43
C GLN A 437 6.75 16.40 10.73
N LEU A 438 5.43 16.45 10.64
CA LEU A 438 4.67 15.56 9.79
C LEU A 438 4.95 15.88 8.32
N SER A 439 5.39 14.89 7.57
CA SER A 439 5.69 14.97 6.15
C SER A 439 5.06 13.84 5.37
N ILE A 440 4.82 14.08 4.08
CA ILE A 440 4.46 13.03 3.11
C ILE A 440 5.53 12.96 2.01
N MET A 441 5.74 11.78 1.45
CA MET A 441 6.68 11.57 0.34
C MET A 441 6.16 10.47 -0.57
N GLU A 442 6.70 10.36 -1.77
CA GLU A 442 6.40 9.25 -2.68
C GLU A 442 7.11 7.97 -2.21
N PHE A 443 6.66 6.81 -2.70
CA PHE A 443 7.22 5.49 -2.41
C PHE A 443 8.75 5.37 -2.64
N ASP A 444 9.34 6.23 -3.46
CA ASP A 444 10.77 6.29 -3.74
C ASP A 444 11.52 7.37 -2.96
N GLY A 445 10.84 8.06 -2.04
CA GLY A 445 11.35 9.16 -1.23
C GLY A 445 11.44 10.49 -1.98
N ALA A 446 11.06 10.51 -3.27
CA ALA A 446 10.96 11.75 -4.02
C ALA A 446 9.79 12.60 -3.52
N ASN A 447 9.83 13.89 -3.89
CA ASN A 447 8.77 14.86 -3.61
C ASN A 447 8.35 14.90 -2.13
N ARG A 448 9.29 14.80 -1.18
CA ARG A 448 9.00 15.00 0.25
C ARG A 448 8.41 16.40 0.49
N GLN A 449 7.30 16.46 1.20
CA GLN A 449 6.57 17.67 1.54
C GLN A 449 6.35 17.72 3.05
N VAL A 450 6.96 18.71 3.71
CA VAL A 450 6.64 19.03 5.11
C VAL A 450 5.26 19.67 5.16
N LEU A 451 4.42 19.14 6.05
CA LEU A 451 3.03 19.55 6.24
C LEU A 451 2.90 20.42 7.49
N VAL A 452 2.98 19.83 8.67
CA VAL A 452 2.68 20.53 9.94
C VAL A 452 3.59 20.02 11.06
N PRO A 453 3.95 20.87 12.04
CA PRO A 453 4.53 20.39 13.28
C PRO A 453 3.49 19.60 14.07
N ILE A 454 3.94 18.57 14.79
CA ILE A 454 3.15 17.84 15.78
C ILE A 454 3.87 17.89 17.12
N SER A 455 3.13 17.94 18.22
CA SER A 455 3.69 18.14 19.57
C SER A 455 3.94 16.82 20.31
N GLY A 456 3.94 15.70 19.58
CA GLY A 456 4.16 14.35 20.07
C GLY A 456 2.91 13.47 20.01
N GLY A 457 3.11 12.18 20.28
CA GLY A 457 2.09 11.14 20.15
C GLY A 457 2.29 10.30 18.89
N ASN A 458 2.46 8.99 19.08
CA ASN A 458 2.70 8.03 18.00
C ASN A 458 1.35 7.51 17.49
N PHE A 459 0.57 8.39 16.87
CA PHE A 459 -0.75 8.05 16.33
C PHE A 459 -0.71 7.89 14.82
N ASP A 460 -1.62 7.03 14.35
CA ASP A 460 -1.90 6.84 12.95
C ASP A 460 -2.38 8.14 12.30
N ILE A 461 -2.25 8.25 10.97
CA ILE A 461 -2.80 9.34 10.18
C ILE A 461 -3.62 8.75 9.02
N ALA A 462 -4.53 9.53 8.45
CA ALA A 462 -5.27 9.07 7.29
C ALA A 462 -5.56 10.18 6.29
N LEU A 463 -5.58 9.80 5.02
CA LEU A 463 -6.19 10.59 3.98
C LEU A 463 -7.72 10.41 4.05
N SER A 464 -8.48 11.50 3.94
CA SER A 464 -9.93 11.41 3.83
C SER A 464 -10.34 10.64 2.57
N ASN A 465 -11.52 10.00 2.61
CA ASN A 465 -12.05 9.22 1.49
C ASN A 465 -12.16 10.00 0.15
N ASP A 466 -12.30 11.32 0.21
CA ASP A 466 -12.37 12.22 -0.93
C ASP A 466 -11.01 12.85 -1.29
N GLY A 467 -9.95 12.51 -0.55
CA GLY A 467 -8.59 13.00 -0.74
C GLY A 467 -8.37 14.47 -0.40
N LYS A 468 -9.37 15.17 0.15
CA LYS A 468 -9.30 16.62 0.41
C LYS A 468 -8.71 16.98 1.76
N PHE A 469 -8.58 16.04 2.69
CA PHE A 469 -8.03 16.27 4.01
C PHE A 469 -7.03 15.19 4.39
N ILE A 470 -6.02 15.57 5.18
CA ILE A 470 -5.21 14.65 5.96
C ILE A 470 -5.65 14.81 7.42
N TYR A 471 -6.14 13.73 8.01
CA TYR A 471 -6.42 13.63 9.43
C TYR A 471 -5.14 13.22 10.16
N TYR A 472 -4.83 13.93 11.23
CA TYR A 472 -3.66 13.67 12.07
C TYR A 472 -3.98 14.04 13.52
N PHE A 473 -3.16 13.57 14.45
CA PHE A 473 -3.30 13.89 15.86
C PHE A 473 -2.18 14.80 16.32
N ASP A 474 -2.52 15.68 17.26
CA ASP A 474 -1.57 16.55 17.93
C ASP A 474 -1.82 16.45 19.44
N LYS A 475 -0.74 16.30 20.22
CA LYS A 475 -0.83 16.20 21.68
C LYS A 475 -0.75 17.58 22.31
N LEU A 476 -1.82 17.99 22.98
CA LEU A 476 -1.88 19.25 23.73
C LEU A 476 -2.03 18.92 25.21
N GLU A 477 -0.94 18.99 25.96
CA GLU A 477 -0.86 18.57 27.35
C GLU A 477 -1.31 17.09 27.53
N ASP A 478 -2.38 16.85 28.28
CA ASP A 478 -2.98 15.53 28.52
C ASP A 478 -4.07 15.15 27.51
N LYS A 479 -4.33 16.03 26.52
CA LYS A 479 -5.34 15.82 25.49
C LYS A 479 -4.71 15.45 24.16
N ILE A 480 -5.44 14.64 23.41
CA ILE A 480 -5.10 14.29 22.03
C ILE A 480 -6.15 14.93 21.15
N VAL A 481 -5.73 15.83 20.28
CA VAL A 481 -6.66 16.56 19.41
C VAL A 481 -6.56 15.97 18.02
N LEU A 482 -7.68 15.42 17.54
CA LEU A 482 -7.81 15.09 16.13
C LEU A 482 -7.92 16.39 15.35
N LYS A 483 -7.01 16.60 14.41
CA LYS A 483 -6.98 17.73 13.50
C LYS A 483 -7.15 17.26 12.06
N LYS A 484 -7.65 18.14 11.21
CA LYS A 484 -7.67 17.95 9.76
C LYS A 484 -6.88 19.05 9.08
N LEU A 485 -6.01 18.67 8.15
CA LEU A 485 -5.28 19.56 7.26
C LEU A 485 -5.97 19.57 5.89
N SER A 486 -6.31 20.74 5.36
CA SER A 486 -6.88 20.84 4.02
C SER A 486 -5.82 20.68 2.93
N MET A 487 -6.08 19.75 2.01
CA MET A 487 -5.32 19.54 0.76
C MET A 487 -5.90 20.33 -0.42
N THR A 488 -6.87 21.22 -0.14
CA THR A 488 -7.46 22.12 -1.14
C THR A 488 -6.88 23.52 -0.98
N ALA A 489 -6.30 24.09 -2.04
CA ALA A 489 -5.85 25.46 -2.01
C ALA A 489 -7.04 26.41 -1.93
N THR A 490 -6.99 27.36 -1.02
CA THR A 490 -7.96 28.47 -0.98
C THR A 490 -7.66 29.36 -2.18
N GLN A 491 -8.63 29.60 -3.06
CA GLN A 491 -8.44 30.59 -4.12
C GLN A 491 -8.26 31.96 -3.45
N SER A 492 -7.18 32.67 -3.79
CA SER A 492 -7.07 34.09 -3.48
C SER A 492 -8.15 34.79 -4.30
N SER A 493 -9.19 35.27 -3.61
CA SER A 493 -10.22 36.16 -4.16
C SER A 493 -9.63 37.46 -4.68
#